data_AF-A0A9X3I5A9-F1
#
_entry.id   AF-A0A9X3I5A9-F1
#
_cell.length_a   1.000
_cell.length_b   1.000
_cell.length_c   1.000
_cell.angle_alpha   90.00
_cell.angle_beta   90.00
_cell.angle_gamma   90.00
#
_symmetry.space_group_name_H-M   'P 1'
#
loop_
_entity.id
_entity.type
_entity.pdbx_description
1 polymer ?
#
loop_
_entity_poly.entity_id
_entity_poly.type
_entity_poly.pdbx_seq_one_letter_code
_entity_poly.pdbx_strand_id
1 'polypeptide(L)'
;MTQTRKTATISLSEVRAMCEREAVVELRPALRIFGISEPTGYRMAKYCPDQLPFKVLRVGSRYKVPTASLLAALDIPAADADRQLTA
;
A
#
# COMPACT_ATOMS: atom_id res chain seq x y z
N MET A 1 16.52 18.99 -14.04
CA MET A 1 16.78 17.66 -13.43
C MET A 1 15.56 16.79 -13.65
N THR A 2 15.45 16.20 -14.83
CA THR A 2 14.27 15.44 -15.27
C THR A 2 14.54 13.97 -14.97
N GLN A 3 14.08 13.50 -13.81
CA GLN A 3 14.27 12.09 -13.45
C GLN A 3 13.26 11.25 -14.25
N THR A 4 13.74 10.67 -15.33
CA THR A 4 13.11 9.59 -16.10
C THR A 4 12.69 8.49 -15.13
N ARG A 5 11.42 8.46 -14.70
CA ARG A 5 10.94 7.44 -13.76
C ARG A 5 10.66 6.15 -14.51
N LYS A 6 11.70 5.33 -14.53
CA LYS A 6 11.68 3.90 -14.84
C LYS A 6 10.42 3.26 -14.25
N THR A 7 9.61 2.67 -15.12
CA THR A 7 8.51 1.75 -14.79
C THR A 7 9.11 0.52 -14.12
N ALA A 8 9.58 0.67 -12.88
CA ALA A 8 10.14 -0.43 -12.13
C ALA A 8 8.97 -1.27 -11.63
N THR A 9 8.84 -2.48 -12.17
CA THR A 9 8.18 -3.59 -11.49
C THR A 9 8.82 -3.70 -10.13
N ILE A 10 8.09 -3.32 -9.08
CA ILE A 10 8.56 -3.47 -7.71
C ILE A 10 8.54 -4.97 -7.38
N SER A 11 9.64 -5.48 -6.83
CA SER A 11 9.73 -6.89 -6.45
C SER A 11 8.98 -7.17 -5.14
N LEU A 12 8.52 -8.41 -4.96
CA LEU A 12 7.78 -8.84 -3.76
C LEU A 12 8.59 -8.61 -2.47
N SER A 13 9.91 -8.82 -2.52
CA SER A 13 10.82 -8.59 -1.40
C SER A 13 10.92 -7.11 -1.03
N GLU A 14 10.94 -6.21 -2.01
CA GLU A 14 10.91 -4.75 -1.78
C GLU A 14 9.59 -4.33 -1.13
N VAL A 15 8.45 -4.87 -1.60
CA VAL A 15 7.14 -4.61 -0.98
C VAL A 15 7.15 -5.05 0.48
N ARG A 16 7.64 -6.26 0.78
CA ARG A 16 7.70 -6.77 2.16
C ARG A 16 8.57 -5.89 3.07
N ALA A 17 9.76 -5.50 2.61
CA ALA A 17 10.68 -4.67 3.39
C ALA A 17 10.10 -3.27 3.70
N MET A 18 9.32 -2.69 2.78
CA MET A 18 8.59 -1.44 3.03
C MET A 18 7.49 -1.65 4.08
N CYS A 19 6.73 -2.74 3.94
CA CYS A 19 5.60 -3.07 4.79
C CYS A 19 6.02 -3.39 6.24
N GLU A 20 7.15 -4.05 6.44
CA GLU A 20 7.66 -4.38 7.79
C GLU A 20 8.10 -3.15 8.59
N ARG A 21 8.50 -2.07 7.91
CA ARG A 21 9.03 -0.86 8.56
C ARG A 21 7.95 0.19 8.82
N GLU A 22 6.91 0.23 7.99
CA GLU A 22 5.87 1.25 8.04
C GLU A 22 4.50 0.59 8.17
N ALA A 23 3.77 0.91 9.24
CA ALA A 23 2.41 0.42 9.45
C ALA A 23 1.40 0.98 8.42
N VAL A 24 1.77 2.06 7.72
CA VAL A 24 0.91 2.79 6.79
C VAL A 24 1.73 3.30 5.61
N VAL A 25 1.26 3.02 4.39
CA VAL A 25 1.84 3.53 3.15
C VAL A 25 0.96 4.62 2.52
N GLU A 26 1.57 5.48 1.68
CA GLU A 26 0.81 6.42 0.86
C GLU A 26 0.01 5.69 -0.24
N LEU A 27 -1.10 6.29 -0.69
CA LEU A 27 -1.97 5.68 -1.71
C LEU A 27 -1.23 5.40 -3.03
N ARG A 28 -0.37 6.31 -3.49
CA ARG A 28 0.37 6.16 -4.77
C ARG A 28 1.19 4.86 -4.84
N PRO A 29 2.07 4.55 -3.85
CA PRO A 29 2.73 3.25 -3.76
C PRO A 29 1.78 2.05 -3.83
N ALA A 30 0.67 2.10 -3.09
CA ALA A 30 -0.31 1.01 -3.09
C ALA A 30 -0.92 0.81 -4.48
N LEU A 31 -1.35 1.88 -5.15
CA LEU A 31 -1.90 1.78 -6.51
C LEU A 31 -0.91 1.17 -7.51
N ARG A 32 0.38 1.54 -7.39
CA ARG A 32 1.43 1.00 -8.25
C ARG A 32 1.61 -0.51 -8.09
N ILE A 33 1.52 -1.01 -6.86
CA ILE A 33 1.64 -2.45 -6.57
C ILE A 33 0.53 -3.24 -7.28
N PHE A 34 -0.68 -2.69 -7.33
CA PHE A 34 -1.84 -3.32 -7.98
C PHE A 34 -2.01 -2.94 -9.46
N GLY A 35 -1.05 -2.21 -10.05
CA GLY A 35 -1.12 -1.78 -11.46
C GLY A 35 -2.26 -0.79 -11.75
N ILE A 36 -2.79 -0.09 -10.75
CA ILE A 36 -3.87 0.89 -10.89
C ILE A 36 -3.26 2.26 -11.22
N SER A 37 -3.80 2.94 -12.23
CA SER A 37 -3.35 4.30 -12.56
C SER A 37 -3.67 5.29 -11.42
N GLU A 38 -2.78 6.26 -11.16
CA GLU A 38 -3.02 7.30 -10.16
C GLU A 38 -4.39 8.00 -10.30
N PRO A 39 -4.79 8.53 -11.48
CA PRO A 39 -6.06 9.24 -11.61
C PRO A 39 -7.27 8.32 -11.34
N THR A 40 -7.21 7.06 -11.75
CA THR A 40 -8.26 6.07 -11.43
C THR A 40 -8.28 5.79 -9.94
N GLY A 41 -7.12 5.53 -9.33
CA GLY A 41 -7.02 5.19 -7.92
C GLY A 41 -7.46 6.31 -6.98
N TYR A 42 -7.07 7.57 -7.25
CA TYR A 42 -7.55 8.72 -6.48
C TYR A 42 -9.06 8.96 -6.65
N ARG A 43 -9.61 8.68 -7.84
CA ARG A 43 -11.06 8.75 -8.08
C ARG A 43 -11.80 7.67 -7.28
N MET A 44 -11.33 6.43 -7.32
CA MET A 44 -11.89 5.32 -6.53
C MET A 44 -11.81 5.63 -5.03
N ALA A 45 -10.64 6.05 -4.53
CA ALA A 45 -10.46 6.42 -3.11
C ALA A 45 -11.42 7.53 -2.64
N LYS A 46 -11.84 8.42 -3.55
CA LYS A 46 -12.75 9.52 -3.23
C LYS A 46 -14.23 9.12 -3.29
N TYR A 47 -14.63 8.32 -4.29
CA TYR A 47 -16.04 8.10 -4.60
C TYR A 47 -16.53 6.66 -4.37
N CYS A 48 -15.66 5.67 -4.56
CA CYS A 48 -15.99 4.24 -4.43
C CYS A 48 -14.81 3.48 -3.78
N PRO A 49 -14.46 3.77 -2.52
CA PRO A 49 -13.27 3.20 -1.87
C PRO A 49 -13.35 1.68 -1.66
N ASP A 50 -14.55 1.13 -1.65
CA ASP A 50 -14.86 -0.31 -1.60
C ASP A 50 -14.45 -1.08 -2.86
N GLN A 51 -14.26 -0.39 -3.99
CA GLN A 51 -13.75 -1.02 -5.22
C GLN A 51 -12.23 -1.20 -5.24
N LEU A 52 -11.51 -0.60 -4.28
CA LEU A 52 -10.09 -0.83 -4.14
C LEU A 52 -9.84 -2.19 -3.49
N PRO A 53 -8.81 -2.93 -3.91
CA PRO A 53 -8.49 -4.24 -3.33
C PRO A 53 -8.01 -4.15 -1.87
N PHE A 54 -7.69 -2.95 -1.38
CA PHE A 54 -7.22 -2.68 -0.03
C PHE A 54 -8.00 -1.51 0.61
N LYS A 55 -8.00 -1.47 1.94
CA LYS A 55 -8.60 -0.37 2.71
C LYS A 55 -7.82 0.92 2.52
N VAL A 56 -8.56 2.02 2.42
CA VAL A 56 -8.01 3.38 2.38
C VAL A 56 -8.57 4.19 3.54
N LEU A 57 -7.68 4.87 4.25
CA LEU A 57 -7.99 5.83 5.30
C LEU A 57 -7.69 7.24 4.78
N ARG A 58 -8.62 8.17 4.99
CA ARG A 58 -8.38 9.59 4.70
C ARG A 58 -7.95 10.31 5.96
N VAL A 59 -6.70 10.78 5.99
CA VAL A 59 -6.12 11.54 7.11
C VAL A 59 -5.90 12.97 6.63
N GLY A 60 -6.83 13.85 6.98
CA GLY A 60 -6.87 15.22 6.46
C GLY A 60 -7.02 15.26 4.94
N SER A 61 -6.01 15.78 4.25
CA SER A 61 -5.95 15.86 2.78
C SER A 61 -5.23 14.69 2.11
N ARG A 62 -4.68 13.75 2.89
CA ARG A 62 -3.90 12.61 2.36
C ARG A 62 -4.64 11.30 2.51
N TYR A 63 -4.42 10.41 1.56
CA TYR A 63 -4.90 9.03 1.62
C TYR A 63 -3.76 8.13 2.10
N LYS A 64 -4.11 7.28 3.06
CA LYS A 64 -3.22 6.38 3.77
C LYS A 64 -3.76 4.96 3.63
N VAL A 65 -2.89 4.00 3.38
CA VAL A 65 -3.24 2.60 3.20
C VAL A 65 -2.59 1.80 4.32
N PRO A 66 -3.37 1.16 5.21
CA PRO A 66 -2.80 0.28 6.22
C PRO A 66 -2.07 -0.88 5.56
N THR A 67 -0.83 -1.08 5.98
CA THR A 67 0.03 -2.12 5.42
C THR A 67 -0.57 -3.52 5.57
N ALA A 68 -1.20 -3.80 6.72
CA ALA A 68 -1.91 -5.06 6.95
C ALA A 68 -3.01 -5.32 5.90
N SER A 69 -3.72 -4.27 5.48
CA SER A 69 -4.73 -4.41 4.43
C SER A 69 -4.12 -4.61 3.05
N LEU A 70 -2.95 -4.02 2.80
CA LEU A 70 -2.23 -4.18 1.54
C LEU A 70 -1.68 -5.60 1.42
N LEU A 71 -1.08 -6.14 2.48
CA LEU A 71 -0.58 -7.51 2.55
C LEU A 71 -1.71 -8.54 2.40
N ALA A 72 -2.83 -8.33 3.11
CA ALA A 72 -4.01 -9.19 2.98
C ALA A 72 -4.55 -9.22 1.53
N ALA A 73 -4.55 -8.07 0.85
CA ALA A 73 -4.98 -7.98 -0.55
C ALA A 73 -4.02 -8.66 -1.54
N LEU A 74 -2.77 -8.90 -1.13
CA LEU A 74 -1.76 -9.63 -1.91
C LEU A 74 -1.66 -11.11 -1.52
N ASP A 75 -2.50 -11.57 -0.58
CA ASP A 75 -2.39 -12.91 0.03
C ASP A 75 -1.01 -13.19 0.65
N ILE A 76 -0.36 -12.13 1.17
CA ILE A 76 0.93 -12.23 1.85
C ILE A 76 0.67 -12.28 3.35
N PRO A 77 1.11 -13.32 4.07
CA PRO A 77 1.04 -13.32 5.52
C PRO A 77 1.90 -12.16 6.04
N ALA A 78 1.30 -11.26 6.80
CA ALA A 78 2.08 -10.33 7.60
C ALA A 78 2.97 -11.17 8.50
N ALA A 79 4.29 -11.05 8.34
CA ALA A 79 5.25 -11.76 9.18
C ALA A 79 4.83 -11.51 10.62
N ASP A 80 4.53 -12.60 11.33
CA ASP A 80 3.80 -12.58 12.57
C ASP A 80 4.24 -11.41 13.45
N ALA A 81 3.32 -10.49 13.75
CA ALA A 81 3.48 -9.56 14.86
C ALA A 81 3.42 -10.31 16.22
N ASP A 82 3.82 -11.58 16.25
CA ASP A 82 3.92 -12.49 17.39
C ASP A 82 5.38 -12.68 17.81
N ARG A 83 6.24 -11.68 17.58
CA ARG A 83 7.54 -11.60 18.26
C ARG A 83 7.48 -10.61 19.41
N GLN A 84 7.22 -11.20 20.58
CA GLN A 84 7.70 -10.83 21.90
C GLN A 84 6.87 -9.82 22.72
N LEU A 85 5.74 -10.28 23.24
CA LEU A 85 5.37 -10.03 24.66
C LEU A 85 5.52 -11.34 25.44
N THR A 86 6.75 -11.83 25.58
CA THR A 86 7.08 -12.66 26.74
C THR A 86 7.34 -11.70 27.89
N ALA A 87 6.33 -11.58 28.76
CA ALA A 87 6.46 -11.01 30.10
C ALA A 87 7.38 -11.86 30.99
#